data_AF-A0A6J4SV70-F1
#
_entry.id   AF-A0A6J4SV70-F1
#
_cell.length_a   1.000
_cell.length_b   1.000
_cell.length_c   1.000
_cell.angle_alpha   90.00
_cell.angle_beta   90.00
_cell.angle_gamma   90.00
#
_symmetry.space_group_name_H-M   'P 1'
#
loop_
_entity.id
_entity.type
_entity.pdbx_description
1 polymer ?
#
loop_
_entity_poly.entity_id
_entity_poly.type
_entity_poly.pdbx_seq_one_letter_code
_entity_poly.pdbx_strand_id
1 'polypeptide(L)' 'MGDPGTKEILSLEDLEAAGALRTGRKHILSILVENRPGVLTRITGLFARRGFNIDTLSVGPTDDLRISRITITLDGAQ' A
#
# COMPACT_ATOMS: atom_id res chain seq x y z
N MET A 1 -11.81 -32.93 -29.37
CA MET A 1 -12.42 -31.71 -28.81
C MET A 1 -11.89 -31.60 -27.39
N GLY A 2 -10.84 -30.82 -27.17
CA GLY A 2 -10.20 -30.70 -25.86
C GLY A 2 -11.11 -29.89 -24.94
N ASP A 3 -11.36 -30.41 -23.75
CA ASP A 3 -11.99 -29.66 -22.68
C ASP A 3 -11.15 -28.40 -22.41
N PRO A 4 -11.68 -27.17 -22.56
CA PRO A 4 -10.92 -25.98 -22.26
C PRO A 4 -10.80 -25.92 -20.75
N GLY A 5 -9.64 -26.36 -20.23
CA GLY A 5 -9.31 -26.37 -18.82
C GLY A 5 -9.59 -25.02 -18.18
N THR A 6 -10.74 -24.89 -17.53
CA THR A 6 -10.88 -23.98 -16.40
C THR A 6 -10.08 -24.65 -15.29
N LYS A 7 -8.77 -24.33 -15.25
CA LYS A 7 -7.90 -24.77 -14.16
C LYS A 7 -8.59 -24.37 -12.86
N GLU A 8 -8.86 -25.39 -12.05
CA GLU A 8 -9.29 -25.38 -10.65
C GLU A 8 -9.86 -24.05 -10.16
N ILE A 9 -11.17 -24.03 -9.95
CA ILE A 9 -11.83 -22.98 -9.18
C ILE A 9 -11.10 -22.90 -7.83
N LEU A 10 -10.29 -21.86 -7.65
CA LEU A 10 -9.61 -21.59 -6.38
C LEU A 10 -10.71 -21.40 -5.34
N SER A 11 -10.82 -22.34 -4.40
CA SER A 11 -11.76 -22.18 -3.30
C SER A 11 -11.29 -21.01 -2.44
N LEU A 12 -12.23 -20.15 -2.05
CA LEU A 12 -11.95 -19.02 -1.16
C LEU A 12 -11.40 -19.51 0.21
N GLU A 13 -11.65 -20.77 0.55
CA GLU A 13 -11.14 -21.42 1.76
C GLU A 13 -9.67 -21.87 1.65
N ASP A 14 -9.15 -22.05 0.43
CA ASP A 14 -7.75 -22.41 0.15
C ASP A 14 -6.83 -21.19 0.02
N LEU A 15 -7.42 -19.99 0.03
CA LEU A 15 -6.70 -18.73 0.05
C LEU A 15 -6.16 -18.46 1.45
N GLU A 16 -5.03 -19.10 1.78
CA GLU A 16 -4.21 -18.68 2.91
C GLU A 16 -3.67 -17.28 2.63
N ALA A 17 -4.35 -16.26 3.18
CA ALA A 17 -3.71 -14.97 3.36
C ALA A 17 -2.46 -15.25 4.20
N ALA A 18 -1.27 -15.07 3.60
CA ALA A 18 0.02 -15.26 4.26
C ALA A 18 0.09 -14.41 5.53
N GLY A 19 -0.45 -14.95 6.61
CA GLY A 19 -0.58 -14.36 7.92
C GLY A 19 0.66 -14.66 8.71
N ALA A 20 1.83 -14.34 8.14
CA ALA A 20 3.02 -14.17 8.96
C ALA A 20 2.68 -13.08 10.00
N LEU A 21 2.67 -13.48 11.27
CA LEU A 21 2.48 -12.67 12.48
C LEU A 21 2.61 -11.16 12.24
N ARG A 22 1.47 -10.48 12.02
CA ARG A 22 1.40 -9.01 11.95
C ARG A 22 1.26 -8.51 13.38
N THR A 23 2.38 -8.37 14.07
CA THR A 23 2.40 -7.98 15.49
C THR A 23 2.10 -6.48 15.69
N GLY A 24 2.10 -5.65 14.64
CA GLY A 24 1.63 -4.26 14.67
C GLY A 24 0.29 -4.05 13.97
N ARG A 25 -0.50 -3.07 14.44
CA ARG A 25 -1.74 -2.69 13.74
C ARG A 25 -1.33 -2.03 12.42
N LYS A 26 -1.83 -2.55 11.29
CA LYS A 26 -1.65 -1.88 10.00
C LYS A 26 -2.47 -0.60 9.93
N HIS A 27 -1.83 0.47 9.51
CA HIS A 27 -2.46 1.78 9.34
C HIS A 27 -2.42 2.19 7.87
N ILE A 28 -3.54 2.64 7.33
CA ILE A 28 -3.64 3.19 5.98
C ILE A 28 -3.86 4.68 6.09
N LEU A 29 -2.99 5.47 5.46
CA LEU A 29 -3.08 6.92 5.40
C LEU A 29 -3.29 7.38 3.94
N SER A 30 -4.27 8.24 3.72
CA SER A 30 -4.45 8.97 2.46
C SER A 30 -4.12 10.45 2.69
N ILE A 31 -3.05 10.93 2.05
CA ILE A 31 -2.51 12.28 2.24
C ILE A 31 -2.59 13.03 0.92
N LEU A 32 -3.14 14.24 0.94
CA LEU A 32 -3.07 15.16 -0.19
C LEU A 32 -1.79 15.99 -0.07
N VAL A 33 -1.01 16.01 -1.14
CA VAL A 33 0.28 16.69 -1.19
C VAL A 33 0.41 17.51 -2.46
N GLU A 34 1.26 18.52 -2.45
CA GLU A 34 1.56 19.26 -3.65
C GLU A 34 2.40 18.43 -4.64
N ASN A 35 2.05 18.51 -5.92
CA ASN A 35 2.70 17.78 -7.00
C ASN A 35 3.98 18.50 -7.43
N ARG A 36 5.02 18.42 -6.59
CA ARG A 36 6.31 19.10 -6.80
C ARG A 36 7.49 18.15 -6.57
N PRO A 37 8.62 18.32 -7.27
CA PRO A 37 9.84 17.56 -7.01
C PRO A 37 10.25 17.59 -5.53
N GLY A 38 10.65 16.44 -4.99
CA GLY A 38 11.12 16.30 -3.61
C GLY A 38 10.05 16.12 -2.54
N VAL A 39 8.76 16.31 -2.86
CA VAL A 39 7.66 16.09 -1.90
C VAL A 39 7.58 14.62 -1.47
N LEU A 40 7.66 13.68 -2.42
CA LEU A 40 7.65 12.25 -2.13
C LEU A 40 8.79 11.86 -1.16
N THR A 41 10.02 12.30 -1.44
CA THR A 41 11.20 12.06 -0.59
C THR A 41 11.01 12.62 0.82
N ARG A 42 10.39 13.80 0.94
CA ARG A 42 10.10 14.40 2.25
C ARG A 42 9.11 13.57 3.05
N ILE A 43 8.07 13.04 2.40
CA ILE A 43 7.03 12.21 3.03
C ILE A 43 7.63 10.87 3.46
N THR A 44 8.31 10.15 2.57
CA THR A 44 8.94 8.85 2.91
C THR A 44 9.98 9.01 4.01
N GLY A 45 10.81 10.06 3.94
CA GLY A 45 11.78 10.38 4.98
C GLY A 45 11.16 10.70 6.35
N LEU A 46 9.94 11.25 6.39
CA LEU A 46 9.23 11.51 7.65
C LEU A 46 8.85 10.22 8.39
N PHE A 47 8.44 9.20 7.65
CA PHE A 47 8.09 7.88 8.19
C PHE A 47 9.34 7.09 8.57
N ALA A 48 10.37 7.10 7.71
CA ALA A 48 11.65 6.45 7.99
C ALA A 48 12.31 6.97 9.28
N ARG A 49 12.32 8.30 9.49
CA ARG A 49 12.88 8.91 10.72
C ARG A 49 12.15 8.52 12.01
N ARG A 50 10.90 8.09 11.92
CA ARG A 50 10.12 7.62 13.08
C ARG A 50 10.18 6.11 13.28
N GLY A 51 10.95 5.40 12.45
CA GLY A 51 11.05 3.94 12.52
C GLY A 51 9.79 3.22 12.04
N PHE A 52 8.92 3.86 11.26
CA PHE A 52 7.79 3.17 10.65
C PHE A 52 8.23 2.39 9.42
N ASN A 53 7.83 1.12 9.36
CA ASN A 53 8.00 0.32 8.16
C ASN A 53 6.86 0.64 7.16
N ILE A 54 7.21 0.98 5.93
CA ILE A 54 6.24 1.21 4.86
C ILE A 54 6.01 -0.12 4.13
N ASP A 55 4.79 -0.64 4.23
CA ASP A 55 4.39 -1.85 3.52
C ASP A 55 4.05 -1.55 2.06
N THR A 56 3.24 -0.51 1.84
CA THR A 56 2.83 -0.10 0.50
C THR A 56 2.80 1.42 0.40
N LEU A 57 3.12 1.93 -0.79
CA LEU A 57 2.99 3.34 -1.14
C LEU A 57 2.49 3.44 -2.58
N SER A 58 1.41 4.20 -2.77
CA SER A 58 0.89 4.56 -4.08
C SER A 58 0.73 6.07 -4.17
N VAL A 59 1.00 6.63 -5.35
CA VAL A 59 0.87 8.05 -5.62
C VAL A 59 0.19 8.25 -6.97
N GLY A 60 -0.73 9.22 -7.04
CA GLY A 60 -1.36 9.63 -8.28
C GLY A 60 -1.83 11.07 -8.23
N PRO A 61 -1.96 11.74 -9.39
CA PRO A 61 -2.56 13.07 -9.45
C PRO A 61 -4.04 13.01 -9.04
N THR A 62 -4.55 14.14 -8.56
CA THR A 62 -6.00 14.33 -8.34
C THR A 62 -6.61 15.12 -9.50
N ASP A 63 -7.88 15.49 -9.38
CA ASP A 63 -8.55 16.38 -10.36
C ASP A 63 -7.84 17.75 -10.48
N ASP A 64 -7.20 18.23 -9.41
CA ASP A 64 -6.26 19.35 -9.47
C ASP A 64 -4.84 18.80 -9.73
N LEU A 65 -4.27 19.09 -10.90
CA LEU A 65 -2.93 18.64 -11.32
C LEU A 65 -1.80 19.14 -10.42
N ARG A 66 -2.05 20.17 -9.59
CA ARG A 66 -1.10 20.68 -8.60
C ARG A 66 -1.10 19.86 -7.32
N ILE A 67 -2.06 18.93 -7.16
CA ILE A 67 -2.25 18.11 -5.98
C ILE A 67 -2.19 16.63 -6.37
N SER A 68 -1.41 15.87 -5.63
CA SER A 68 -1.33 14.42 -5.72
C SER A 68 -1.86 13.79 -4.44
N ARG A 69 -2.50 12.63 -4.57
CA ARG A 69 -2.88 11.78 -3.45
C ARG A 69 -1.82 10.72 -3.25
N ILE A 70 -1.32 10.63 -2.04
CA ILE A 70 -0.42 9.57 -1.60
C ILE A 70 -1.20 8.65 -0.65
N THR A 71 -1.24 7.35 -0.96
CA THR A 71 -1.82 6.32 -0.10
C THR A 71 -0.70 5.45 0.43
N ILE A 72 -0.55 5.35 1.75
CA ILE A 72 0.52 4.61 2.40
C ILE A 72 -0.08 3.61 3.38
N THR A 73 0.39 2.36 3.33
CA THR A 73 0.16 1.38 4.40
C THR A 73 1.43 1.26 5.22
N LEU A 74 1.28 1.37 6.53
CA LEU A 74 2.36 1.29 7.52
C LEU A 74 2.09 0.14 8.47
N ASP A 75 3.15 -0.51 8.94
CA ASP A 75 3.10 -1.31 10.15
C ASP A 75 3.38 -0.40 11.36
N GLY A 76 2.39 -0.27 12.25
CA GLY A 76 2.53 0.51 13.47
C GLY A 76 3.40 -0.24 14.47
N ALA A 77 4.48 0.39 14.93
CA ALA A 77 5.31 -0.13 16.02
C ALA A 77 4.44 -0.47 17.24
N GLN A 78 4.65 -1.67 17.82
CA GLN A 78 4.09 -2.05 19.12
C GLN A 78 4.59 -1.12 20.24
#